data_AF-A0A832B9I0-F1
#
_entry.id   AF-A0A832B9I0-F1
#
_cell.length_a   1.000
_cell.length_b   1.000
_cell.length_c   1.000
_cell.angle_alpha   90.00
_cell.angle_beta   90.00
_cell.angle_gamma   90.00
#
_symmetry.space_group_name_H-M   'P 1'
#
loop_
_entity.id
_entity.type
_entity.pdbx_description
1 polymer ?
#
loop_
_entity_poly.entity_id
_entity_poly.type
_entity_poly.pdbx_seq_one_letter_code
_entity_poly.pdbx_strand_id
1 'polypeptide(L)'
;PPPGFTVTAVTSTTPTAAMSNPARRLYGVQFHPEVVHTPFGLELIRRFLVEICGCSQSWTPGSFVEEAVRAIRDQVGTAGVVCGVSGGVDSCTVAALVHRAVGDQLTCIFVDHGLLRVGEAEQVQRDFAAALGINLISVDASERFLKRLQGVVDPERKRRIIGEEFIRVFEEVADNVADASFLAQGTLYPDVIESGVGVAANIKTHHNVGGLPDVMRLQVIEPLRYLFKDEVRAVAKELGLPDSIVGRHPFPGPGLAIRITGEVTAERLAILRAADAIFLEELRTAGWYAKVWQAFVVLAAGVRSVGVMGDHRTYAHPIILRAVTSEDAMTAQSARLPYELLERVASRIVNEVPGVNRVLYDISSKPPATIEWE
;
A
#
# COMPACT_ATOMS: atom_id res chain seq x y z
N PRO A 1 5.72 18.59 41.30
CA PRO A 1 6.52 18.89 40.09
C PRO A 1 7.95 19.34 40.49
N PRO A 2 8.95 19.26 39.60
CA PRO A 2 10.31 19.75 39.86
C PRO A 2 10.34 21.27 40.13
N PRO A 3 11.38 21.81 40.80
CA PRO A 3 11.51 23.25 41.04
C PRO A 3 11.40 24.08 39.75
N GLY A 4 10.63 25.16 39.82
CA GLY A 4 10.37 26.06 38.70
C GLY A 4 9.31 25.59 37.70
N PHE A 5 8.69 24.41 37.90
CA PHE A 5 7.53 23.97 37.12
C PHE A 5 6.22 24.33 37.83
N THR A 6 5.25 24.78 37.05
CA THR A 6 3.87 24.98 37.48
C THR A 6 3.01 23.81 36.98
N VAL A 7 2.18 23.24 37.86
CA VAL A 7 1.19 22.23 37.44
C VAL A 7 0.11 22.93 36.63
N THR A 8 -0.17 22.42 35.43
CA THR A 8 -1.14 23.01 34.49
C THR A 8 -2.35 22.11 34.23
N ALA A 9 -2.29 20.83 34.60
CA ALA A 9 -3.45 19.93 34.59
C ALA A 9 -3.36 18.89 35.71
N VAL A 10 -4.53 18.48 36.20
CA VAL A 10 -4.71 17.48 37.27
C VAL A 10 -5.88 16.56 36.93
N THR A 11 -5.86 15.34 37.42
CA THR A 11 -7.02 14.43 37.43
C THR A 11 -7.28 13.94 38.86
N SER A 12 -8.36 13.18 39.07
CA SER A 12 -8.67 12.58 40.37
C SER A 12 -7.60 11.60 40.86
N THR A 13 -6.85 10.98 39.94
CA THR A 13 -5.82 9.97 40.25
C THR A 13 -4.40 10.43 39.91
N THR A 14 -4.24 11.57 39.24
CA THR A 14 -2.93 12.09 38.80
C THR A 14 -2.79 13.56 39.22
N PRO A 15 -2.14 13.83 40.36
CA PRO A 15 -1.95 15.19 40.88
C PRO A 15 -1.10 16.11 39.99
N THR A 16 -0.41 15.57 38.99
CA THR A 16 0.33 16.35 37.99
C THR A 16 0.18 15.66 36.63
N ALA A 17 -0.95 15.89 35.97
CA ALA A 17 -1.24 15.34 34.65
C ALA A 17 -0.56 16.15 33.52
N ALA A 18 -0.29 17.44 33.76
CA ALA A 18 0.59 18.26 32.94
C ALA A 18 1.33 19.30 33.79
N MET A 19 2.52 19.69 33.35
CA MET A 19 3.32 20.73 33.97
C MET A 19 4.08 21.53 32.92
N SER A 20 4.40 22.79 33.24
CA SER A 20 5.19 23.65 32.35
C SER A 20 6.17 24.52 33.12
N ASN A 21 7.27 24.85 32.45
CA ASN A 21 8.19 25.92 32.80
C ASN A 21 8.40 26.78 31.54
N PRO A 22 7.55 27.81 31.33
CA PRO A 22 7.61 28.66 30.14
C PRO A 22 8.94 29.41 29.98
N ALA A 23 9.57 29.83 31.09
CA ALA A 23 10.87 30.50 31.07
C ALA A 23 11.98 29.60 30.46
N ARG A 24 11.88 28.29 30.65
CA ARG A 24 12.80 27.29 30.08
C ARG A 24 12.23 26.60 28.83
N ARG A 25 11.02 26.95 28.38
CA ARG A 25 10.27 26.29 27.29
C ARG A 25 10.18 24.76 27.47
N LEU A 26 10.03 24.30 28.71
CA LEU A 26 9.85 22.88 29.01
C LEU A 26 8.39 22.60 29.35
N TYR A 27 7.81 21.58 28.72
CA TYR A 27 6.42 21.19 28.88
C TYR A 27 6.37 19.66 29.00
N GLY A 28 5.53 19.16 29.90
CA GLY A 28 5.35 17.72 30.12
C GLY A 28 3.89 17.38 30.28
N VAL A 29 3.46 16.30 29.66
CA VAL A 29 2.12 15.73 29.75
C VAL A 29 2.23 14.24 30.10
N GLN A 30 1.29 13.74 30.90
CA GLN A 30 1.24 12.33 31.32
C GLN A 30 0.29 11.49 30.44
N PHE A 31 -0.19 12.06 29.34
CA PHE A 31 -1.06 11.45 28.35
C PHE A 31 -0.46 11.63 26.95
N HIS A 32 -1.00 10.90 25.98
CA HIS A 32 -0.54 10.90 24.59
C HIS A 32 -1.34 11.91 23.75
N PRO A 33 -0.84 13.12 23.47
CA PRO A 33 -1.55 14.09 22.63
C PRO A 33 -1.62 13.68 21.15
N GLU A 34 -0.83 12.71 20.72
CA GLU A 34 -0.76 12.23 19.35
C GLU A 34 -1.88 11.26 18.96
N VAL A 35 -2.56 10.63 19.92
CA VAL A 35 -3.61 9.64 19.64
C VAL A 35 -4.98 10.29 19.49
N VAL A 36 -5.81 9.74 18.60
CA VAL A 36 -7.19 10.21 18.34
C VAL A 36 -8.10 10.16 19.57
N HIS A 37 -7.76 9.31 20.55
CA HIS A 37 -8.47 9.19 21.82
C HIS A 37 -8.30 10.41 22.74
N THR A 38 -7.38 11.32 22.44
CA THR A 38 -7.18 12.58 23.17
C THR A 38 -7.84 13.72 22.41
N PRO A 39 -9.06 14.15 22.78
CA PRO A 39 -9.69 15.31 22.17
C PRO A 39 -8.76 16.52 22.26
N PHE A 40 -8.63 17.28 21.17
CA PHE A 40 -7.72 18.43 21.06
C PHE A 40 -6.22 18.12 21.19
N GLY A 41 -5.80 16.85 21.18
CA GLY A 41 -4.40 16.46 21.25
C GLY A 41 -3.54 17.08 20.12
N LEU A 42 -4.03 17.06 18.88
CA LEU A 42 -3.37 17.70 17.74
C LEU A 42 -3.25 19.23 17.90
N GLU A 43 -4.24 19.90 18.51
CA GLU A 43 -4.16 21.35 18.78
C GLU A 43 -3.07 21.66 19.83
N LEU A 44 -2.89 20.79 20.82
CA LEU A 44 -1.79 20.88 21.79
C LEU A 44 -0.42 20.76 21.09
N ILE A 45 -0.25 19.78 20.22
CA ILE A 45 0.97 19.60 19.42
C ILE A 45 1.20 20.82 18.52
N ARG A 46 0.15 21.31 17.84
CA ARG A 46 0.22 22.49 16.98
C ARG A 46 0.71 23.72 17.73
N ARG A 47 0.16 24.00 18.91
CA ARG A 47 0.59 25.12 19.76
C ARG A 47 2.05 24.97 20.18
N PHE A 48 2.47 23.77 20.55
CA PHE A 48 3.86 23.51 20.88
C PHE A 48 4.80 23.79 19.70
N LEU A 49 4.47 23.30 18.50
CA LEU A 49 5.31 23.50 17.32
C LEU A 49 5.32 24.96 16.84
N VAL A 50 4.14 25.59 16.72
CA VAL A 50 4.00 26.90 16.08
C VAL A 50 4.25 28.03 17.08
N GLU A 51 3.54 28.04 18.19
CA GLU A 51 3.56 29.18 19.14
C GLU A 51 4.77 29.09 20.06
N ILE A 52 5.09 27.89 20.56
CA ILE A 52 6.19 27.70 21.48
C ILE A 52 7.49 27.57 20.72
N CYS A 53 7.65 26.62 19.78
CA CYS A 53 8.90 26.36 19.05
C CYS A 53 9.18 27.39 17.94
N GLY A 54 8.15 28.06 17.40
CA GLY A 54 8.29 29.03 16.32
C GLY A 54 8.43 28.40 14.93
N CYS A 55 7.96 27.16 14.74
CA CYS A 55 8.02 26.49 13.45
C CYS A 55 7.11 27.18 12.43
N SER A 56 7.65 27.49 11.25
CA SER A 56 6.98 28.24 10.17
C SER A 56 5.89 27.47 9.42
N GLN A 57 5.75 26.17 9.66
CA GLN A 57 4.88 25.25 8.89
C GLN A 57 5.20 25.26 7.38
N SER A 58 6.47 25.43 7.02
CA SER A 58 6.91 25.44 5.62
C SER A 58 7.00 24.05 4.98
N TRP A 59 6.72 22.98 5.74
CA TRP A 59 6.62 21.62 5.20
C TRP A 59 5.23 21.41 4.61
N THR A 60 5.13 21.58 3.30
CA THR A 60 3.89 21.41 2.53
C THR A 60 4.14 20.46 1.36
N PRO A 61 3.10 19.81 0.80
CA PRO A 61 3.27 18.99 -0.40
C PRO A 61 3.93 19.74 -1.56
N GLY A 62 3.55 21.00 -1.80
CA GLY A 62 4.13 21.84 -2.85
C GLY A 62 5.62 22.14 -2.63
N SER A 63 6.00 22.59 -1.44
CA SER A 63 7.41 22.85 -1.11
C SER A 63 8.27 21.59 -1.19
N PHE A 64 7.72 20.45 -0.76
CA PHE A 64 8.38 19.15 -0.88
C PHE A 64 8.60 18.77 -2.34
N VAL A 65 7.59 18.92 -3.20
CA VAL A 65 7.70 18.63 -4.64
C VAL A 65 8.81 19.48 -5.27
N GLU A 66 8.88 20.77 -4.97
CA GLU A 66 9.93 21.65 -5.49
C GLU A 66 11.34 21.27 -5.03
N GLU A 67 11.50 20.94 -3.75
CA GLU A 67 12.77 20.51 -3.18
C GLU A 67 13.22 19.16 -3.74
N ALA A 68 12.32 18.18 -3.78
CA ALA A 68 12.61 16.86 -4.33
C ALA A 68 12.92 16.91 -5.83
N VAL A 69 12.21 17.72 -6.61
CA VAL A 69 12.50 17.93 -8.04
C VAL A 69 13.91 18.49 -8.25
N ARG A 70 14.32 19.48 -7.45
CA ARG A 70 15.69 20.03 -7.51
C ARG A 70 16.72 18.96 -7.15
N ALA A 71 16.52 18.27 -6.03
CA ALA A 71 17.44 17.23 -5.57
C ALA A 71 17.61 16.10 -6.60
N ILE A 72 16.51 15.63 -7.20
CA ILE A 72 16.55 14.60 -8.26
C ILE A 72 17.33 15.13 -9.47
N ARG A 73 17.07 16.37 -9.91
CA ARG A 73 17.75 16.95 -11.07
C ARG A 73 19.26 17.09 -10.84
N ASP A 74 19.66 17.55 -9.66
CA ASP A 74 21.06 17.72 -9.28
C ASP A 74 21.77 16.36 -9.16
N GLN A 75 21.08 15.34 -8.66
CA GLN A 75 21.62 13.99 -8.52
C GLN A 75 21.74 13.25 -9.86
N VAL A 76 20.72 13.33 -10.72
CA VAL A 76 20.63 12.59 -11.98
C VAL A 76 21.47 13.24 -13.10
N GLY A 77 21.51 14.58 -13.14
CA GLY A 77 22.15 15.31 -14.23
C GLY A 77 21.57 14.90 -15.58
N THR A 78 22.43 14.40 -16.48
CA THR A 78 22.05 13.97 -17.84
C THR A 78 21.86 12.46 -17.98
N ALA A 79 21.96 11.68 -16.90
CA ALA A 79 21.83 10.23 -16.97
C ALA A 79 20.36 9.78 -17.13
N GLY A 80 20.16 8.56 -17.62
CA GLY A 80 18.84 7.92 -17.67
C GLY A 80 18.40 7.37 -16.30
N VAL A 81 17.10 7.36 -16.07
CA VAL A 81 16.46 6.83 -14.87
C VAL A 81 15.44 5.77 -15.27
N VAL A 82 15.50 4.60 -14.62
CA VAL A 82 14.44 3.58 -14.71
C VAL A 82 13.60 3.59 -13.44
N CYS A 83 12.29 3.39 -13.60
CA CYS A 83 11.36 3.31 -12.47
C CYS A 83 10.43 2.11 -12.61
N GLY A 84 10.40 1.24 -11.60
CA GLY A 84 9.40 0.18 -11.51
C GLY A 84 8.04 0.75 -11.13
N VAL A 85 7.04 0.57 -12.00
CA VAL A 85 5.67 0.99 -11.74
C VAL A 85 4.84 -0.25 -11.43
N SER A 86 4.12 -0.20 -10.31
CA SER A 86 3.19 -1.25 -9.87
C SER A 86 1.72 -0.88 -10.04
N GLY A 87 1.43 0.38 -10.38
CA GLY A 87 0.06 0.93 -10.40
C GLY A 87 -0.48 1.36 -9.05
N GLY A 88 0.31 1.21 -7.97
CA GLY A 88 0.02 1.76 -6.66
C GLY A 88 0.40 3.23 -6.56
N VAL A 89 -0.21 3.95 -5.61
CA VAL A 89 -0.01 5.40 -5.45
C VAL A 89 1.48 5.77 -5.25
N ASP A 90 2.27 4.95 -4.56
CA ASP A 90 3.67 5.29 -4.26
C ASP A 90 4.53 5.28 -5.53
N SER A 91 4.48 4.19 -6.30
CA SER A 91 5.26 4.07 -7.53
C SER A 91 4.80 5.07 -8.60
N CYS A 92 3.50 5.36 -8.68
CA CYS A 92 2.97 6.44 -9.53
C CYS A 92 3.48 7.82 -9.10
N THR A 93 3.54 8.08 -7.79
CA THR A 93 4.01 9.37 -7.25
C THR A 93 5.50 9.56 -7.53
N VAL A 94 6.31 8.51 -7.36
CA VAL A 94 7.73 8.53 -7.75
C VAL A 94 7.88 8.81 -9.24
N ALA A 95 7.17 8.06 -10.09
CA ALA A 95 7.25 8.25 -11.54
C ALA A 95 6.89 9.68 -11.95
N ALA A 96 5.79 10.24 -11.41
CA ALA A 96 5.39 11.61 -11.68
C ALA A 96 6.42 12.65 -11.18
N LEU A 97 6.97 12.43 -9.98
CA LEU A 97 7.96 13.33 -9.38
C LEU A 97 9.29 13.33 -10.15
N VAL A 98 9.79 12.15 -10.52
CA VAL A 98 11.00 11.98 -11.33
C VAL A 98 10.78 12.53 -12.73
N HIS A 99 9.64 12.25 -13.36
CA HIS A 99 9.32 12.81 -14.68
C HIS A 99 9.29 14.35 -14.66
N ARG A 100 8.73 14.95 -13.61
CA ARG A 100 8.77 16.42 -13.44
C ARG A 100 10.19 16.97 -13.27
N ALA A 101 11.11 16.16 -12.76
CA ALA A 101 12.50 16.55 -12.57
C ALA A 101 13.35 16.44 -13.85
N VAL A 102 13.22 15.32 -14.57
CA VAL A 102 14.14 14.91 -15.65
C VAL A 102 13.47 14.58 -17.00
N GLY A 103 12.15 14.72 -17.10
CA GLY A 103 11.40 14.56 -18.36
C GLY A 103 11.61 13.19 -19.02
N ASP A 104 12.07 13.22 -20.27
CA ASP A 104 12.27 12.05 -21.14
C ASP A 104 13.45 11.17 -20.74
N GLN A 105 14.27 11.60 -19.75
CA GLN A 105 15.30 10.74 -19.17
C GLN A 105 14.70 9.58 -18.36
N LEU A 106 13.41 9.66 -17.99
CA LEU A 106 12.71 8.63 -17.26
C LEU A 106 12.09 7.59 -18.21
N THR A 107 12.42 6.32 -17.97
CA THR A 107 11.70 5.17 -18.52
C THR A 107 11.04 4.38 -17.40
N CYS A 108 9.71 4.27 -17.45
CA CYS A 108 8.95 3.45 -16.53
C CYS A 108 8.81 2.03 -17.06
N ILE A 109 8.92 1.05 -16.17
CA ILE A 109 8.75 -0.37 -16.49
C ILE A 109 7.60 -0.90 -15.64
N PHE A 110 6.58 -1.45 -16.30
CA PHE A 110 5.46 -2.14 -15.68
C PHE A 110 5.53 -3.63 -16.03
N VAL A 111 5.63 -4.47 -15.00
CA VAL A 111 5.66 -5.94 -15.16
C VAL A 111 4.30 -6.49 -14.74
N ASP A 112 3.51 -6.96 -15.70
CA ASP A 112 2.33 -7.77 -15.41
C ASP A 112 2.78 -9.19 -15.07
N HIS A 113 2.86 -9.46 -13.78
CA HIS A 113 3.19 -10.77 -13.25
C HIS A 113 2.00 -11.75 -13.25
N GLY A 114 0.84 -11.36 -13.82
CA GLY A 114 -0.34 -12.22 -13.93
C GLY A 114 -1.07 -12.44 -12.60
N LEU A 115 -0.77 -11.67 -11.55
CA LEU A 115 -1.41 -11.77 -10.23
C LEU A 115 -2.13 -10.46 -9.85
N LEU A 116 -2.44 -9.62 -10.84
CA LEU A 116 -3.19 -8.38 -10.70
C LEU A 116 -4.71 -8.63 -10.73
N ARG A 117 -5.50 -7.63 -10.32
CA ARG A 117 -6.97 -7.62 -10.41
C ARG A 117 -7.44 -7.51 -11.87
N VAL A 118 -8.72 -7.74 -12.10
CA VAL A 118 -9.34 -7.57 -13.42
C VAL A 118 -9.17 -6.12 -13.88
N GLY A 119 -8.71 -5.93 -15.12
CA GLY A 119 -8.60 -4.62 -15.74
C GLY A 119 -7.46 -3.74 -15.20
N GLU A 120 -6.65 -4.24 -14.26
CA GLU A 120 -5.64 -3.44 -13.55
C GLU A 120 -4.46 -3.10 -14.45
N ALA A 121 -3.96 -4.06 -15.24
CA ALA A 121 -2.86 -3.82 -16.17
C ALA A 121 -3.24 -2.77 -17.23
N GLU A 122 -4.41 -2.92 -17.85
CA GLU A 122 -4.89 -1.98 -18.86
C GLU A 122 -5.19 -0.61 -18.25
N GLN A 123 -5.67 -0.56 -17.00
CA GLN A 123 -5.89 0.70 -16.30
C GLN A 123 -4.58 1.44 -16.04
N VAL A 124 -3.54 0.75 -15.58
CA VAL A 124 -2.21 1.35 -15.35
C VAL A 124 -1.65 1.89 -16.66
N GLN A 125 -1.71 1.11 -17.74
CA GLN A 125 -1.26 1.57 -19.06
C GLN A 125 -2.01 2.82 -19.52
N ARG A 126 -3.35 2.83 -19.39
CA ARG A 126 -4.17 3.99 -19.76
C ARG A 126 -3.83 5.21 -18.90
N ASP A 127 -3.74 5.06 -17.59
CA ASP A 127 -3.50 6.16 -16.67
C ASP A 127 -2.13 6.79 -16.92
N PHE A 128 -1.08 5.98 -17.16
CA PHE A 128 0.25 6.50 -17.47
C PHE A 128 0.34 7.14 -18.86
N ALA A 129 -0.30 6.54 -19.87
CA ALA A 129 -0.34 7.10 -21.22
C ALA A 129 -1.11 8.41 -21.28
N ALA A 130 -2.23 8.52 -20.55
CA ALA A 130 -3.11 9.69 -20.57
C ALA A 130 -2.65 10.83 -19.65
N ALA A 131 -2.05 10.51 -18.50
CA ALA A 131 -1.80 11.52 -17.47
C ALA A 131 -0.44 12.23 -17.60
N LEU A 132 0.58 11.59 -18.16
CA LEU A 132 1.96 12.07 -17.98
C LEU A 132 2.84 12.07 -19.23
N GLY A 133 2.41 11.46 -20.35
CA GLY A 133 3.28 11.36 -21.55
C GLY A 133 4.60 10.60 -21.28
N ILE A 134 4.64 9.81 -20.20
CA ILE A 134 5.84 9.08 -19.77
C ILE A 134 6.04 7.84 -20.65
N ASN A 135 7.29 7.58 -21.00
CA ASN A 135 7.67 6.33 -21.65
C ASN A 135 7.42 5.14 -20.70
N LEU A 136 6.44 4.30 -21.02
CA LEU A 136 6.08 3.11 -20.25
C LEU A 136 6.34 1.85 -21.07
N ILE A 137 7.32 1.06 -20.64
CA ILE A 137 7.55 -0.29 -21.14
C ILE A 137 6.68 -1.24 -20.33
N SER A 138 5.70 -1.87 -20.98
CA SER A 138 4.87 -2.90 -20.36
C SER A 138 5.32 -4.29 -20.78
N VAL A 139 5.49 -5.19 -19.81
CA VAL A 139 5.91 -6.57 -20.03
C VAL A 139 4.91 -7.52 -19.41
N ASP A 140 4.32 -8.39 -20.23
CA ASP A 140 3.54 -9.53 -19.76
C ASP A 140 4.47 -10.69 -19.42
N ALA A 141 4.57 -11.00 -18.13
CA ALA A 141 5.32 -12.14 -17.60
C ALA A 141 4.39 -13.15 -16.92
N SER A 142 3.07 -13.06 -17.12
CA SER A 142 2.07 -13.84 -16.40
C SER A 142 2.34 -15.35 -16.43
N GLU A 143 2.61 -15.92 -17.62
CA GLU A 143 2.92 -17.35 -17.78
C GLU A 143 4.18 -17.77 -17.01
N ARG A 144 5.21 -16.91 -17.01
CA ARG A 144 6.50 -17.15 -16.34
C ARG A 144 6.31 -17.25 -14.83
N PHE A 145 5.55 -16.32 -14.24
CA PHE A 145 5.22 -16.33 -12.82
C PHE A 145 4.34 -17.53 -12.44
N LEU A 146 3.29 -17.81 -13.22
CA LEU A 146 2.42 -18.96 -12.95
C LEU A 146 3.17 -20.29 -12.99
N LYS A 147 4.09 -20.46 -13.95
CA LYS A 147 4.95 -21.65 -14.02
C LYS A 147 5.83 -21.80 -12.78
N ARG A 148 6.41 -20.70 -12.27
CA ARG A 148 7.25 -20.69 -11.06
C ARG A 148 6.46 -20.98 -9.79
N LEU A 149 5.16 -20.67 -9.76
CA LEU A 149 4.27 -20.88 -8.62
C LEU A 149 3.61 -22.27 -8.58
N GLN A 150 3.80 -23.11 -9.60
CA GLN A 150 3.22 -24.46 -9.64
C GLN A 150 3.63 -25.31 -8.44
N GLY A 151 2.65 -25.90 -7.76
CA GLY A 151 2.83 -26.72 -6.56
C GLY A 151 3.27 -25.95 -5.31
N VAL A 152 3.36 -24.61 -5.35
CA VAL A 152 3.80 -23.80 -4.21
C VAL A 152 2.59 -23.41 -3.36
N VAL A 153 2.57 -23.91 -2.13
CA VAL A 153 1.49 -23.67 -1.15
C VAL A 153 1.95 -22.72 -0.05
N ASP A 154 3.21 -22.83 0.39
CA ASP A 154 3.78 -22.04 1.48
C ASP A 154 3.82 -20.52 1.15
N PRO A 155 3.18 -19.66 1.96
CA PRO A 155 3.10 -18.21 1.73
C PRO A 155 4.46 -17.53 1.59
N GLU A 156 5.40 -17.85 2.48
CA GLU A 156 6.74 -17.24 2.48
C GLU A 156 7.53 -17.65 1.24
N ARG A 157 7.36 -18.89 0.76
CA ARG A 157 7.94 -19.33 -0.50
C ARG A 157 7.25 -18.67 -1.70
N LYS A 158 5.93 -18.47 -1.69
CA LYS A 158 5.23 -17.69 -2.74
C LYS A 158 5.80 -16.28 -2.84
N ARG A 159 5.91 -15.58 -1.70
CA ARG A 159 6.48 -14.23 -1.60
C ARG A 159 7.90 -14.16 -2.18
N ARG A 160 8.78 -15.06 -1.77
CA ARG A 160 10.17 -15.13 -2.27
C ARG A 160 10.23 -15.38 -3.78
N ILE A 161 9.49 -16.37 -4.28
CA ILE A 161 9.48 -16.70 -5.72
C ILE A 161 9.00 -15.51 -6.55
N ILE A 162 7.94 -14.83 -6.11
CA ILE A 162 7.39 -13.67 -6.83
C ILE A 162 8.38 -12.50 -6.80
N GLY A 163 8.97 -12.21 -5.64
CA GLY A 163 9.99 -11.16 -5.51
C GLY A 163 11.20 -11.40 -6.41
N GLU A 164 11.79 -12.59 -6.34
CA GLU A 164 12.92 -12.99 -7.19
C GLU A 164 12.59 -12.90 -8.68
N GLU A 165 11.43 -13.41 -9.10
CA GLU A 165 11.05 -13.43 -10.51
C GLU A 165 10.77 -12.03 -11.05
N PHE A 166 10.15 -11.18 -10.24
CA PHE A 166 9.91 -9.78 -10.58
C PHE A 166 11.21 -9.04 -10.85
N ILE A 167 12.22 -9.25 -10.00
CA ILE A 167 13.51 -8.58 -10.15
C ILE A 167 14.22 -9.05 -11.40
N ARG A 168 14.22 -10.37 -11.68
CA ARG A 168 14.80 -10.90 -12.92
C ARG A 168 14.15 -10.30 -14.16
N VAL A 169 12.82 -10.27 -14.21
CA VAL A 169 12.09 -9.68 -15.36
C VAL A 169 12.37 -8.18 -15.45
N PHE A 170 12.40 -7.48 -14.32
CA PHE A 170 12.70 -6.04 -14.29
C PHE A 170 14.11 -5.75 -14.81
N GLU A 171 15.11 -6.50 -14.35
CA GLU A 171 16.52 -6.36 -14.78
C GLU A 171 16.69 -6.67 -16.26
N GLU A 172 16.09 -7.76 -16.75
CA GLU A 172 16.10 -8.12 -18.17
C GLU A 172 15.55 -6.98 -19.05
N VAL A 173 14.55 -6.24 -18.56
CA VAL A 173 13.99 -5.09 -19.28
C VAL A 173 14.85 -3.84 -19.11
N ALA A 174 15.32 -3.58 -17.89
CA ALA A 174 16.14 -2.42 -17.57
C ALA A 174 17.48 -2.43 -18.30
N ASP A 175 18.10 -3.60 -18.51
CA ASP A 175 19.34 -3.75 -19.27
C ASP A 175 19.19 -3.35 -20.76
N ASN A 176 17.95 -3.37 -21.28
CA ASN A 176 17.65 -2.92 -22.63
C ASN A 176 17.35 -1.40 -22.71
N VAL A 177 17.27 -0.71 -21.57
CA VAL A 177 17.10 0.75 -21.51
C VAL A 177 18.50 1.38 -21.57
N ALA A 178 18.84 1.96 -22.72
CA ALA A 178 20.12 2.63 -22.91
C ALA A 178 20.32 3.77 -21.88
N ASP A 179 21.56 3.94 -21.43
CA ASP A 179 22.01 5.06 -20.60
C ASP A 179 21.37 5.18 -19.19
N ALA A 180 20.63 4.16 -18.74
CA ALA A 180 20.09 4.12 -17.39
C ALA A 180 21.23 3.94 -16.35
N SER A 181 21.40 4.95 -15.48
CA SER A 181 22.36 4.90 -14.36
C SER A 181 21.66 4.89 -13.01
N PHE A 182 20.37 5.20 -12.97
CA PHE A 182 19.59 5.32 -11.74
C PHE A 182 18.34 4.45 -11.74
N LEU A 183 18.00 3.93 -10.56
CA LEU A 183 16.75 3.23 -10.25
C LEU A 183 15.94 4.05 -9.25
N ALA A 184 14.76 4.51 -9.66
CA ALA A 184 13.83 5.20 -8.77
C ALA A 184 12.92 4.21 -8.03
N GLN A 185 12.79 4.38 -6.72
CA GLN A 185 11.98 3.51 -5.86
C GLN A 185 11.05 4.30 -4.94
N GLY A 186 9.87 3.73 -4.66
CA GLY A 186 8.83 4.30 -3.79
C GLY A 186 8.98 3.97 -2.32
N THR A 187 10.21 3.79 -1.81
CA THR A 187 10.46 3.52 -0.39
C THR A 187 9.92 4.65 0.48
N LEU A 188 9.16 4.31 1.53
CA LEU A 188 8.52 5.28 2.43
C LEU A 188 9.22 5.31 3.80
N TYR A 189 8.89 6.32 4.61
CA TYR A 189 9.49 6.49 5.93
C TYR A 189 9.27 5.32 6.91
N PRO A 190 8.08 4.67 6.96
CA PRO A 190 7.91 3.46 7.76
C PRO A 190 8.91 2.35 7.41
N ASP A 191 9.26 2.20 6.12
CA ASP A 191 10.22 1.19 5.66
C ASP A 191 11.65 1.50 6.14
N VAL A 192 11.99 2.79 6.22
CA VAL A 192 13.29 3.27 6.72
C VAL A 192 13.40 3.10 8.25
N ILE A 193 12.33 3.38 9.00
CA ILE A 193 12.32 3.17 10.45
C ILE A 193 12.43 1.67 10.77
N GLU A 194 11.65 0.83 10.09
CA GLU A 194 11.67 -0.63 10.33
C GLU A 194 13.05 -1.24 10.03
N SER A 195 13.81 -0.69 9.08
CA SER A 195 15.17 -1.14 8.75
C SER A 195 16.26 -0.61 9.67
N GLY A 196 16.03 0.49 10.40
CA GLY A 196 17.01 1.14 11.28
C GLY A 196 17.08 0.60 12.72
N VAL A 197 16.07 -0.12 13.19
CA VAL A 197 16.00 -0.63 14.58
C VAL A 197 16.59 -2.04 14.66
N GLY A 198 17.85 -2.14 15.10
CA GLY A 198 18.75 -3.30 15.06
C GLY A 198 18.38 -4.58 15.83
N VAL A 199 17.12 -5.01 15.83
CA VAL A 199 16.69 -6.33 16.35
C VAL A 199 15.86 -7.12 15.32
N ALA A 200 15.42 -6.49 14.22
CA ALA A 200 14.60 -7.13 13.19
C ALA A 200 15.40 -7.68 11.99
N ALA A 201 16.72 -7.92 12.13
CA ALA A 201 17.57 -8.39 11.02
C ALA A 201 17.13 -9.73 10.40
N ASN A 202 16.29 -10.52 11.07
CA ASN A 202 15.80 -11.81 10.58
C ASN A 202 14.27 -11.84 10.35
N ILE A 203 13.56 -10.72 10.52
CA ILE A 203 12.10 -10.67 10.39
C ILE A 203 11.77 -9.49 9.47
N LYS A 204 11.52 -9.81 8.20
CA LYS A 204 11.38 -8.93 7.02
C LYS A 204 12.69 -8.59 6.31
N THR A 205 13.33 -9.61 5.76
CA THR A 205 13.99 -9.44 4.45
C THR A 205 12.92 -9.05 3.43
N HIS A 206 12.86 -7.74 3.17
CA HIS A 206 12.43 -7.16 1.91
C HIS A 206 10.93 -6.96 1.62
N HIS A 207 10.42 -5.84 2.12
CA HIS A 207 9.40 -5.05 1.43
C HIS A 207 10.08 -3.68 1.21
N ASN A 208 10.60 -3.32 0.03
CA ASN A 208 9.86 -3.06 -1.20
C ASN A 208 10.51 -3.59 -2.49
N VAL A 209 11.65 -4.28 -2.44
CA VAL A 209 12.17 -5.09 -3.56
C VAL A 209 12.99 -6.24 -2.96
N GLY A 210 12.35 -7.40 -2.81
CA GLY A 210 12.97 -8.57 -2.21
C GLY A 210 13.68 -9.45 -3.19
N GLY A 211 15.00 -9.28 -3.23
CA GLY A 211 15.90 -10.08 -4.06
C GLY A 211 16.74 -9.26 -5.03
N LEU A 212 17.01 -7.98 -4.74
CA LEU A 212 17.98 -7.22 -5.54
C LEU A 212 19.31 -7.96 -5.42
N PRO A 213 19.96 -8.35 -6.54
CA PRO A 213 21.22 -9.06 -6.47
C PRO A 213 22.24 -8.23 -5.70
N ASP A 214 23.22 -8.91 -5.07
CA ASP A 214 24.28 -8.28 -4.26
C ASP A 214 25.09 -7.21 -5.02
N VAL A 215 24.92 -7.12 -6.35
CA VAL A 215 25.56 -6.15 -7.24
C VAL A 215 24.52 -5.53 -8.19
N MET A 216 23.80 -4.51 -7.75
CA MET A 216 23.04 -3.65 -8.68
C MET A 216 23.99 -2.68 -9.38
N ARG A 217 23.87 -2.58 -10.72
CA ARG A 217 24.62 -1.60 -11.53
C ARG A 217 24.06 -0.18 -11.42
N LEU A 218 22.82 -0.03 -10.96
CA LEU A 218 22.08 1.23 -10.90
C LEU A 218 22.20 1.88 -9.52
N GLN A 219 22.33 3.20 -9.49
CA GLN A 219 22.26 3.99 -8.26
C GLN A 219 20.80 4.22 -7.86
N VAL A 220 20.47 4.02 -6.59
CA VAL A 220 19.08 4.11 -6.11
C VAL A 220 18.68 5.55 -5.76
N ILE A 221 17.48 5.96 -6.16
CA ILE A 221 16.84 7.23 -5.80
C ILE A 221 15.51 6.93 -5.08
N GLU A 222 15.39 7.37 -3.83
CA GLU A 222 14.21 7.15 -2.98
C GLU A 222 13.60 8.48 -2.54
N PRO A 223 12.89 9.19 -3.43
CA PRO A 223 12.47 10.56 -3.13
C PRO A 223 11.39 10.63 -2.04
N LEU A 224 10.64 9.55 -1.80
CA LEU A 224 9.55 9.50 -0.83
C LEU A 224 9.97 8.99 0.56
N ARG A 225 11.26 8.74 0.78
CA ARG A 225 11.80 8.06 1.97
C ARG A 225 11.51 8.72 3.32
N TYR A 226 11.07 9.98 3.32
CA TYR A 226 10.72 10.75 4.52
C TYR A 226 9.23 11.03 4.65
N LEU A 227 8.40 10.44 3.79
CA LEU A 227 6.95 10.63 3.80
C LEU A 227 6.20 9.44 4.40
N PHE A 228 5.10 9.76 5.07
CA PHE A 228 4.03 8.83 5.39
C PHE A 228 3.02 8.68 4.23
N LYS A 229 2.17 7.66 4.31
CA LYS A 229 1.26 7.26 3.21
C LYS A 229 0.23 8.34 2.84
N ASP A 230 -0.25 9.07 3.83
CA ASP A 230 -1.15 10.22 3.68
C ASP A 230 -0.43 11.40 3.02
N GLU A 231 0.81 11.69 3.40
CA GLU A 231 1.64 12.70 2.74
C GLU A 231 1.92 12.34 1.28
N VAL A 232 2.21 11.07 0.96
CA VAL A 232 2.37 10.60 -0.43
C VAL A 232 1.10 10.86 -1.23
N ARG A 233 -0.09 10.62 -0.67
CA ARG A 233 -1.36 10.93 -1.33
C ARG A 233 -1.54 12.43 -1.56
N ALA A 234 -1.11 13.27 -0.62
CA ALA A 234 -1.16 14.73 -0.79
C ALA A 234 -0.19 15.19 -1.89
N VAL A 235 1.03 14.66 -1.91
CA VAL A 235 2.02 14.90 -2.97
C VAL A 235 1.53 14.41 -4.33
N ALA A 236 0.89 13.24 -4.40
CA ALA A 236 0.29 12.71 -5.61
C ALA A 236 -0.74 13.68 -6.22
N LYS A 237 -1.61 14.26 -5.38
CA LYS A 237 -2.58 15.28 -5.81
C LYS A 237 -1.91 16.54 -6.31
N GLU A 238 -0.89 17.01 -5.59
CA GLU A 238 -0.11 18.20 -5.99
C GLU A 238 0.61 18.00 -7.34
N LEU A 239 1.03 16.78 -7.64
CA LEU A 239 1.60 16.38 -8.93
C LEU A 239 0.55 16.21 -10.04
N GLY A 240 -0.75 16.35 -9.74
CA GLY A 240 -1.84 16.23 -10.71
C GLY A 240 -2.23 14.79 -11.03
N LEU A 241 -1.85 13.81 -10.20
CA LEU A 241 -2.29 12.42 -10.40
C LEU A 241 -3.81 12.30 -10.22
N PRO A 242 -4.49 11.48 -11.03
CA PRO A 242 -5.95 11.34 -10.99
C PRO A 242 -6.40 10.70 -9.67
N ASP A 243 -7.59 11.09 -9.20
CA ASP A 243 -8.18 10.57 -7.95
C ASP A 243 -8.33 9.04 -7.94
N SER A 244 -8.46 8.41 -9.12
CA SER A 244 -8.48 6.95 -9.28
C SER A 244 -7.20 6.28 -8.78
N ILE A 245 -6.04 6.92 -8.95
CA ILE A 245 -4.74 6.45 -8.46
C ILE A 245 -4.57 6.82 -6.99
N VAL A 246 -4.86 8.07 -6.62
CA VAL A 246 -4.64 8.60 -5.27
C VAL A 246 -5.51 7.87 -4.23
N GLY A 247 -6.79 7.68 -4.56
CA GLY A 247 -7.79 7.03 -3.70
C GLY A 247 -7.75 5.50 -3.74
N ARG A 248 -6.83 4.91 -4.50
CA ARG A 248 -6.74 3.45 -4.65
C ARG A 248 -6.39 2.79 -3.32
N HIS A 249 -7.10 1.72 -3.00
CA HIS A 249 -6.70 0.84 -1.89
C HIS A 249 -5.32 0.24 -2.14
N PRO A 250 -4.50 0.06 -1.09
CA PRO A 250 -3.25 -0.68 -1.21
C PRO A 250 -3.45 -2.05 -1.86
N PHE A 251 -2.47 -2.43 -2.69
CA PHE A 251 -2.41 -3.75 -3.30
C PHE A 251 -1.03 -4.35 -3.02
N PRO A 252 -0.95 -5.58 -2.47
CA PRO A 252 0.32 -6.18 -2.09
C PRO A 252 1.17 -6.49 -3.33
N GLY A 253 2.49 -6.42 -3.21
CA GLY A 253 3.42 -6.78 -4.30
C GLY A 253 3.21 -8.20 -4.85
N PRO A 254 3.04 -9.24 -4.01
CA PRO A 254 2.63 -10.57 -4.46
C PRO A 254 1.23 -10.67 -5.10
N GLY A 255 0.47 -9.58 -5.07
CA GLY A 255 -0.87 -9.47 -5.64
C GLY A 255 -1.84 -10.50 -5.09
N LEU A 256 -2.60 -11.12 -5.99
CA LEU A 256 -3.60 -12.12 -5.67
C LEU A 256 -3.01 -13.43 -5.12
N ALA A 257 -1.70 -13.67 -5.21
CA ALA A 257 -1.09 -14.93 -4.75
C ALA A 257 -1.21 -15.15 -3.23
N ILE A 258 -1.21 -14.07 -2.44
CA ILE A 258 -1.43 -14.13 -0.98
C ILE A 258 -2.92 -14.01 -0.59
N ARG A 259 -3.80 -13.96 -1.58
CA ARG A 259 -5.26 -13.96 -1.42
C ARG A 259 -5.88 -15.27 -1.88
N ILE A 260 -5.07 -16.25 -2.24
CA ILE A 260 -5.48 -17.62 -2.53
C ILE A 260 -4.79 -18.48 -1.48
N THR A 261 -5.55 -19.08 -0.56
CA THR A 261 -4.95 -19.95 0.44
C THR A 261 -4.48 -21.25 -0.21
N GLY A 262 -3.17 -21.45 -0.22
CA GLY A 262 -2.50 -22.55 -0.90
C GLY A 262 -2.08 -22.25 -2.35
N GLU A 263 -2.14 -23.26 -3.23
CA GLU A 263 -1.57 -23.18 -4.58
C GLU A 263 -2.28 -22.15 -5.48
N VAL A 264 -1.49 -21.40 -6.25
CA VAL A 264 -1.98 -20.40 -7.20
C VAL A 264 -2.08 -21.02 -8.60
N THR A 265 -3.28 -21.06 -9.16
CA THR A 265 -3.54 -21.56 -10.52
C THR A 265 -4.35 -20.55 -11.33
N ALA A 266 -4.31 -20.65 -12.66
CA ALA A 266 -5.08 -19.77 -13.54
C ALA A 266 -6.59 -19.82 -13.26
N GLU A 267 -7.13 -21.01 -12.98
CA GLU A 267 -8.54 -21.21 -12.59
C GLU A 267 -8.87 -20.46 -11.29
N ARG A 268 -8.04 -20.64 -10.25
CA ARG A 268 -8.26 -20.00 -8.95
C ARG A 268 -8.13 -18.47 -9.04
N LEU A 269 -7.20 -17.98 -9.85
CA LEU A 269 -7.07 -16.55 -10.13
C LEU A 269 -8.29 -16.01 -10.84
N ALA A 270 -8.85 -16.72 -11.83
CA ALA A 270 -10.07 -16.30 -12.52
C ALA A 270 -11.27 -16.19 -11.56
N ILE A 271 -11.45 -17.20 -10.69
CA ILE A 271 -12.49 -17.18 -9.65
C ILE A 271 -12.32 -15.99 -8.72
N LEU A 272 -11.12 -15.81 -8.17
CA LEU A 272 -10.83 -14.74 -7.22
C LEU A 272 -11.01 -13.36 -7.86
N ARG A 273 -10.54 -13.18 -9.08
CA ARG A 273 -10.70 -11.95 -9.87
C ARG A 273 -12.16 -11.55 -10.06
N ALA A 274 -13.01 -12.49 -10.45
CA ALA A 274 -14.42 -12.24 -10.66
C ALA A 274 -15.12 -11.85 -9.35
N ALA A 275 -14.83 -12.58 -8.27
CA ALA A 275 -15.39 -12.28 -6.94
C ALA A 275 -14.91 -10.93 -6.40
N ASP A 276 -13.62 -10.61 -6.53
CA ASP A 276 -13.05 -9.33 -6.10
C ASP A 276 -13.63 -8.15 -6.89
N ALA A 277 -13.83 -8.32 -8.21
CA ALA A 277 -14.47 -7.30 -9.05
C ALA A 277 -15.89 -6.96 -8.55
N ILE A 278 -16.72 -7.97 -8.28
CA ILE A 278 -18.08 -7.77 -7.75
C ILE A 278 -18.05 -7.05 -6.40
N PHE A 279 -17.18 -7.49 -5.47
CA PHE A 279 -17.12 -6.88 -4.15
C PHE A 279 -16.70 -5.41 -4.22
N LEU A 280 -15.69 -5.09 -5.02
CA LEU A 280 -15.22 -3.72 -5.18
C LEU A 280 -16.22 -2.83 -5.95
N GLU A 281 -16.96 -3.39 -6.90
CA GLU A 281 -18.05 -2.70 -7.60
C GLU A 281 -19.15 -2.28 -6.61
N GLU A 282 -19.67 -3.23 -5.82
CA GLU A 282 -20.73 -2.98 -4.84
C GLU A 282 -20.30 -1.98 -3.76
N LEU A 283 -19.05 -2.06 -3.29
CA LEU A 283 -18.50 -1.07 -2.36
C LEU A 283 -18.46 0.34 -2.96
N ARG A 284 -18.15 0.49 -4.25
CA ARG A 284 -18.15 1.80 -4.92
C ARG A 284 -19.57 2.32 -5.08
N THR A 285 -20.47 1.48 -5.59
CA THR A 285 -21.89 1.82 -5.78
C THR A 285 -22.56 2.24 -4.48
N ALA A 286 -22.24 1.58 -3.36
CA ALA A 286 -22.77 1.91 -2.04
C ALA A 286 -22.02 3.06 -1.33
N GLY A 287 -21.01 3.67 -1.95
CA GLY A 287 -20.22 4.75 -1.37
C GLY A 287 -19.37 4.33 -0.16
N TRP A 288 -19.01 3.04 -0.08
CA TRP A 288 -18.20 2.45 1.00
C TRP A 288 -16.72 2.31 0.63
N TYR A 289 -16.39 2.27 -0.66
CA TYR A 289 -15.00 2.09 -1.12
C TYR A 289 -14.04 3.11 -0.48
N ALA A 290 -14.40 4.40 -0.50
CA ALA A 290 -13.57 5.46 0.10
C ALA A 290 -13.63 5.52 1.64
N LYS A 291 -14.58 4.82 2.27
CA LYS A 291 -14.76 4.80 3.74
C LYS A 291 -13.94 3.72 4.43
N VAL A 292 -13.48 2.73 3.67
CA VAL A 292 -12.62 1.65 4.17
C VAL A 292 -11.19 1.86 3.68
N TRP A 293 -10.23 1.47 4.51
CA TRP A 293 -8.82 1.63 4.21
C TRP A 293 -8.37 0.65 3.12
N GLN A 294 -8.82 -0.60 3.22
CA GLN A 294 -8.60 -1.64 2.23
C GLN A 294 -9.77 -2.62 2.22
N ALA A 295 -10.19 -3.04 1.04
CA ALA A 295 -11.14 -4.13 0.84
C ALA A 295 -10.70 -5.06 -0.29
N PHE A 296 -10.94 -6.36 -0.12
CA PHE A 296 -10.61 -7.40 -1.09
C PHE A 296 -11.30 -8.73 -0.76
N VAL A 297 -11.19 -9.68 -1.69
CA VAL A 297 -11.63 -11.06 -1.51
C VAL A 297 -10.42 -11.99 -1.29
N VAL A 298 -10.63 -13.05 -0.51
CA VAL A 298 -9.71 -14.19 -0.35
C VAL A 298 -10.42 -15.46 -0.80
N LEU A 299 -9.76 -16.29 -1.60
CA LEU A 299 -10.25 -17.60 -1.99
C LEU A 299 -9.70 -18.67 -1.04
N ALA A 300 -10.59 -19.34 -0.30
CA ALA A 300 -10.21 -20.43 0.59
C ALA A 300 -10.00 -21.74 -0.20
N ALA A 301 -8.93 -21.82 -0.99
CA ALA A 301 -8.79 -22.85 -2.02
C ALA A 301 -8.56 -24.27 -1.47
N GLY A 302 -8.04 -24.40 -0.24
CA GLY A 302 -7.93 -25.68 0.47
C GLY A 302 -9.25 -26.22 1.02
N VAL A 303 -10.33 -25.44 0.96
CA VAL A 303 -11.64 -25.81 1.49
C VAL A 303 -12.64 -25.92 0.35
N ARG A 304 -13.54 -26.90 0.48
CA ARG A 304 -14.72 -27.03 -0.37
C ARG A 304 -15.95 -27.07 0.52
N SER A 305 -17.04 -26.50 0.03
CA SER A 305 -18.30 -26.44 0.74
C SER A 305 -19.41 -27.06 -0.07
N VAL A 306 -20.40 -27.64 0.61
CA VAL A 306 -21.63 -28.11 -0.02
C VAL A 306 -22.59 -26.93 -0.17
N GLY A 307 -23.22 -26.84 -1.32
CA GLY A 307 -24.30 -25.91 -1.61
C GLY A 307 -25.40 -26.57 -2.44
N VAL A 308 -26.48 -25.83 -2.62
CA VAL A 308 -27.54 -26.16 -3.58
C VAL A 308 -27.70 -24.93 -4.47
N MET A 309 -27.52 -25.11 -5.77
CA MET A 309 -27.74 -24.06 -6.77
C MET A 309 -28.63 -24.63 -7.86
N GLY A 310 -29.77 -23.99 -8.11
CA GLY A 310 -30.88 -24.62 -8.84
C GLY A 310 -31.31 -25.91 -8.11
N ASP A 311 -31.45 -27.00 -8.86
CA ASP A 311 -31.88 -28.31 -8.34
C ASP A 311 -30.74 -29.33 -8.17
N HIS A 312 -29.48 -28.87 -8.17
CA HIS A 312 -28.30 -29.73 -8.06
C HIS A 312 -27.43 -29.39 -6.85
N ARG A 313 -26.83 -30.44 -6.27
CA ARG A 313 -25.84 -30.30 -5.20
C ARG A 313 -24.51 -29.83 -5.80
N THR A 314 -23.95 -28.78 -5.23
CA THR A 314 -22.63 -28.24 -5.64
C THR A 314 -21.58 -28.51 -4.57
N TYR A 315 -20.32 -28.65 -5.01
CA TYR A 315 -19.15 -28.72 -4.16
C TYR A 315 -18.09 -27.74 -4.65
N ALA A 316 -18.11 -26.53 -4.08
CA ALA A 316 -17.39 -25.37 -4.62
C ALA A 316 -16.56 -24.66 -3.53
N HIS A 317 -15.80 -23.64 -3.90
CA HIS A 317 -14.97 -22.91 -2.96
C HIS A 317 -15.77 -21.90 -2.13
N PRO A 318 -15.48 -21.76 -0.84
CA PRO A 318 -15.85 -20.57 -0.10
C PRO A 318 -14.93 -19.40 -0.46
N ILE A 319 -15.49 -18.19 -0.46
CA ILE A 319 -14.72 -16.94 -0.50
C ILE A 319 -14.90 -16.17 0.81
N ILE A 320 -13.88 -15.40 1.17
CA ILE A 320 -13.90 -14.53 2.34
C ILE A 320 -13.78 -13.08 1.87
N LEU A 321 -14.76 -12.28 2.23
CA LEU A 321 -14.73 -10.84 2.08
C LEU A 321 -13.93 -10.24 3.24
N ARG A 322 -12.94 -9.40 2.93
CA ARG A 322 -12.13 -8.68 3.91
C ARG A 322 -12.25 -7.19 3.64
N ALA A 323 -12.71 -6.43 4.63
CA ALA A 323 -12.68 -4.96 4.60
C ALA A 323 -12.27 -4.44 5.97
N VAL A 324 -11.35 -3.48 6.00
CA VAL A 324 -10.80 -2.93 7.24
C VAL A 324 -10.78 -1.41 7.23
N THR A 325 -10.93 -0.81 8.41
CA THR A 325 -10.66 0.59 8.68
C THR A 325 -9.38 0.71 9.49
N SER A 326 -8.51 1.65 9.11
CA SER A 326 -7.22 1.88 9.74
C SER A 326 -6.77 3.31 9.48
N GLU A 327 -6.04 3.89 10.43
CA GLU A 327 -5.40 5.20 10.29
C GLU A 327 -3.95 5.06 9.81
N ASP A 328 -3.21 4.07 10.32
CA ASP A 328 -1.76 3.93 10.15
C ASP A 328 -1.30 2.56 9.60
N ALA A 329 -2.24 1.67 9.27
CA ALA A 329 -2.03 0.26 8.92
C ALA A 329 -1.35 -0.61 10.01
N MET A 330 -0.92 -0.03 11.13
CA MET A 330 -0.34 -0.76 12.28
C MET A 330 -1.45 -1.42 13.10
N THR A 331 -2.57 -0.74 13.27
CA THR A 331 -3.80 -1.30 13.85
C THR A 331 -4.95 -1.21 12.85
N ALA A 332 -5.82 -2.21 12.84
CA ALA A 332 -6.96 -2.22 11.91
C ALA A 332 -8.18 -2.91 12.53
N GLN A 333 -9.36 -2.35 12.28
CA GLN A 333 -10.64 -2.93 12.69
C GLN A 333 -11.37 -3.47 11.46
N SER A 334 -12.10 -4.57 11.61
CA SER A 334 -13.02 -5.03 10.57
C SER A 334 -14.08 -3.95 10.32
N ALA A 335 -14.28 -3.58 9.06
CA ALA A 335 -15.25 -2.56 8.70
C ALA A 335 -16.66 -3.03 9.04
N ARG A 336 -17.49 -2.16 9.61
CA ARG A 336 -18.90 -2.48 9.88
C ARG A 336 -19.74 -2.21 8.64
N LEU A 337 -19.54 -3.02 7.60
CA LEU A 337 -20.33 -2.92 6.37
C LEU A 337 -21.81 -3.22 6.66
N PRO A 338 -22.76 -2.50 6.03
CA PRO A 338 -24.18 -2.77 6.18
C PRO A 338 -24.49 -4.21 5.79
N TYR A 339 -25.36 -4.86 6.55
CA TYR A 339 -25.68 -6.26 6.31
C TYR A 339 -26.34 -6.46 4.94
N GLU A 340 -27.16 -5.52 4.50
CA GLU A 340 -27.81 -5.51 3.18
C GLU A 340 -26.80 -5.39 2.03
N LEU A 341 -25.65 -4.73 2.26
CA LEU A 341 -24.55 -4.67 1.30
C LEU A 341 -23.85 -6.03 1.22
N LEU A 342 -23.58 -6.65 2.36
CA LEU A 342 -22.98 -7.99 2.42
C LEU A 342 -23.87 -9.05 1.76
N GLU A 343 -25.17 -9.03 1.99
CA GLU A 343 -26.13 -9.95 1.35
C GLU A 343 -26.16 -9.80 -0.17
N ARG A 344 -26.15 -8.55 -0.66
CA ARG A 344 -26.11 -8.26 -2.10
C ARG A 344 -24.84 -8.77 -2.74
N VAL A 345 -23.68 -8.47 -2.14
CA VAL A 345 -22.38 -8.99 -2.60
C VAL A 345 -22.38 -10.52 -2.59
N ALA A 346 -22.86 -11.13 -1.51
CA ALA A 346 -22.90 -12.59 -1.39
C ALA A 346 -23.79 -13.23 -2.46
N SER A 347 -24.98 -12.66 -2.70
CA SER A 347 -25.91 -13.13 -3.73
C SER A 347 -25.30 -13.03 -5.12
N ARG A 348 -24.71 -11.87 -5.47
CA ARG A 348 -24.05 -11.68 -6.77
C ARG A 348 -22.90 -12.66 -6.97
N ILE A 349 -22.00 -12.80 -6.00
CA ILE A 349 -20.85 -13.69 -6.15
C ILE A 349 -21.29 -15.15 -6.33
N VAL A 350 -22.24 -15.64 -5.53
CA VAL A 350 -22.73 -17.03 -5.66
C VAL A 350 -23.41 -17.30 -7.00
N ASN A 351 -24.12 -16.32 -7.55
CA ASN A 351 -24.86 -16.48 -8.80
C ASN A 351 -24.02 -16.22 -10.06
N GLU A 352 -23.05 -15.31 -9.98
CA GLU A 352 -22.28 -14.82 -11.14
C GLU A 352 -20.90 -15.47 -11.27
N VAL A 353 -20.35 -16.08 -10.21
CA VAL A 353 -18.97 -16.64 -10.21
C VAL A 353 -18.99 -18.16 -10.15
N PRO A 354 -18.76 -18.85 -11.29
CA PRO A 354 -18.62 -20.31 -11.31
C PRO A 354 -17.54 -20.78 -10.35
N GLY A 355 -17.83 -21.84 -9.59
CA GLY A 355 -16.88 -22.41 -8.63
C GLY A 355 -16.92 -21.80 -7.23
N VAL A 356 -17.84 -20.87 -6.95
CA VAL A 356 -18.07 -20.31 -5.61
C VAL A 356 -19.50 -20.59 -5.15
N ASN A 357 -19.67 -21.10 -3.92
CA ASN A 357 -21.00 -21.40 -3.39
C ASN A 357 -21.26 -20.91 -1.97
N ARG A 358 -20.30 -20.19 -1.39
CA ARG A 358 -20.40 -19.68 -0.03
C ARG A 358 -19.55 -18.44 0.11
N VAL A 359 -20.09 -17.46 0.83
CA VAL A 359 -19.42 -16.20 1.11
C VAL A 359 -19.35 -16.02 2.63
N LEU A 360 -18.18 -15.65 3.13
CA LEU A 360 -17.92 -15.32 4.52
C LEU A 360 -17.43 -13.88 4.64
N TYR A 361 -17.56 -13.26 5.81
CA TYR A 361 -17.00 -11.95 6.11
C TYR A 361 -16.03 -12.04 7.29
N ASP A 362 -14.82 -11.52 7.13
CA ASP A 362 -13.80 -11.55 8.18
C ASP A 362 -13.96 -10.40 9.18
N ILE A 363 -14.40 -10.77 10.39
CA ILE A 363 -14.64 -9.86 11.52
C ILE A 363 -13.42 -9.71 12.45
N SER A 364 -12.27 -10.29 12.11
CA SER A 364 -11.08 -10.30 12.97
C SER A 364 -10.32 -8.96 12.88
N SER A 365 -9.99 -8.37 14.03
CA SER A 365 -9.17 -7.14 14.08
C SER A 365 -7.68 -7.45 14.09
N LYS A 366 -6.85 -6.46 13.72
CA LYS A 366 -5.40 -6.46 13.87
C LYS A 366 -5.02 -5.60 15.07
N PRO A 367 -4.45 -6.17 16.15
CA PRO A 367 -4.28 -7.61 16.48
C PRO A 367 -5.59 -8.30 16.94
N PRO A 368 -5.68 -9.66 17.02
CA PRO A 368 -4.60 -10.65 16.87
C PRO A 368 -4.34 -11.12 15.43
N ALA A 369 -5.22 -10.79 14.48
CA ALA A 369 -5.05 -11.17 13.08
C ALA A 369 -4.18 -10.15 12.32
N THR A 370 -3.95 -10.42 11.04
CA THR A 370 -3.37 -9.47 10.07
C THR A 370 -4.45 -8.96 9.10
N ILE A 371 -4.09 -8.00 8.24
CA ILE A 371 -5.03 -7.50 7.20
C ILE A 371 -5.18 -8.55 6.10
N GLU A 372 -4.07 -8.95 5.48
CA GLU A 372 -3.99 -10.07 4.53
C GLU A 372 -4.03 -11.43 5.26
N TRP A 373 -4.43 -12.49 4.55
CA TRP A 373 -4.56 -13.85 5.11
C TRP A 373 -3.26 -14.68 5.03
N GLU A 374 -2.30 -14.26 4.20
CA GLU A 374 -0.99 -14.88 3.97
C GLU A 374 0.08 -13.81 3.73
#